data_AF-A0A964JAU2-F1
#
_entry.id   AF-A0A964JAU2-F1
#
_cell.length_a   1.000
_cell.length_b   1.000
_cell.length_c   1.000
_cell.angle_alpha   90.00
_cell.angle_beta   90.00
_cell.angle_gamma   90.00
#
_symmetry.space_group_name_H-M   'P 1'
#
loop_
_entity.id
_entity.type
_entity.pdbx_description
1 polymer ?
#
loop_
_entity_poly.entity_id
_entity_poly.type
_entity_poly.pdbx_seq_one_letter_code
_entity_poly.pdbx_strand_id
1 'polypeptide(L)'
;MTDSPQGTEPTSAPTTEYVRMAEALLFAASEPLDEESIAARLPDDADVAAVLAQLVADYTPRGINLVQVAGKWQFRTAADLRHLLERHISQVRRMSRAAVETLAIVAYHQPVTRADIEDIRGVSLSKGSLEVLLEAGWVIPKGRRKTPGKPVLYATSDTFLEHFGLESMTDLPGLDELKATGMLQREPPMPTALEQASGEGQEGDEDDSDLDEDSSEDSGAETSDSVVPIKPRG
;
A
#
# COMPACT_ATOMS: atom_id res chain seq x y z
N MET A 1 -70.45 -13.98 -24.35
CA MET A 1 -69.33 -13.88 -25.29
C MET A 1 -68.52 -12.67 -24.88
N THR A 2 -67.54 -12.87 -23.97
CA THR A 2 -66.11 -13.15 -24.26
C THR A 2 -65.43 -11.84 -24.68
N ASP A 3 -64.35 -11.36 -24.08
CA ASP A 3 -63.39 -11.96 -23.17
C ASP A 3 -62.59 -10.80 -22.55
N SER A 4 -62.43 -10.76 -21.23
CA SER A 4 -61.48 -9.85 -20.58
C SER A 4 -60.14 -10.56 -20.50
N PRO A 5 -59.01 -9.97 -20.93
CA PRO A 5 -57.73 -10.62 -20.75
C PRO A 5 -57.36 -10.57 -19.27
N GLN A 6 -57.63 -11.66 -18.55
CA GLN A 6 -56.90 -12.03 -17.35
C GLN A 6 -55.59 -12.67 -17.79
N GLY A 7 -54.46 -12.15 -17.27
CA GLY A 7 -53.21 -12.90 -17.29
C GLY A 7 -51.99 -12.00 -17.40
N THR A 8 -51.34 -11.73 -16.27
CA THR A 8 -49.89 -11.85 -16.09
C THR A 8 -49.61 -11.82 -14.58
N GLU A 9 -49.65 -12.99 -13.94
CA GLU A 9 -48.76 -13.40 -12.84
C GLU A 9 -48.74 -14.94 -12.89
N PRO A 10 -47.56 -15.57 -12.79
CA PRO A 10 -46.81 -15.57 -11.54
C PRO A 10 -45.37 -15.09 -11.69
N THR A 11 -44.95 -14.18 -10.79
CA THR A 11 -43.54 -14.06 -10.38
C THR A 11 -43.12 -15.40 -9.80
N SER A 12 -42.48 -16.25 -10.61
CA SER A 12 -41.91 -17.51 -10.14
C SER A 12 -40.82 -17.19 -9.13
N ALA A 13 -40.86 -17.86 -7.97
CA ALA A 13 -39.79 -17.74 -6.98
C ALA A 13 -38.42 -17.94 -7.64
N PRO A 14 -37.41 -17.14 -7.30
CA PRO A 14 -36.09 -17.25 -7.93
C PRO A 14 -35.52 -18.65 -7.69
N THR A 15 -34.99 -19.26 -8.75
CA THR A 15 -34.36 -20.57 -8.66
C THR A 15 -33.21 -20.52 -7.65
N THR A 16 -33.14 -21.49 -6.73
CA THR A 16 -32.07 -21.59 -5.72
C THR A 16 -30.67 -21.53 -6.33
N GLU A 17 -30.50 -22.04 -7.55
CA GLU A 17 -29.25 -21.95 -8.31
C GLU A 17 -28.84 -20.51 -8.61
N TYR A 18 -29.76 -19.67 -9.09
CA TYR A 18 -29.48 -18.27 -9.44
C TYR A 18 -29.12 -17.44 -8.21
N VAL A 19 -29.76 -17.72 -7.08
CA VAL A 19 -29.42 -17.14 -5.78
C VAL A 19 -27.97 -17.46 -5.39
N ARG A 20 -27.56 -18.73 -5.52
CA ARG A 20 -26.18 -19.15 -5.22
C ARG A 20 -25.16 -18.55 -6.18
N MET A 21 -25.49 -18.41 -7.46
CA MET A 21 -24.61 -17.78 -8.45
C MET A 21 -24.42 -16.29 -8.13
N ALA A 22 -25.51 -15.56 -7.88
CA ALA A 22 -25.47 -14.14 -7.53
C ALA A 22 -24.70 -13.90 -6.23
N GLU A 23 -24.89 -14.75 -5.22
CA GLU A 23 -24.15 -14.72 -3.96
C GLU A 23 -22.64 -14.84 -4.19
N ALA A 24 -22.21 -15.83 -4.99
CA ALA A 24 -20.80 -16.04 -5.31
C ALA A 24 -20.21 -14.84 -6.06
N LEU A 25 -20.95 -14.27 -7.02
CA LEU A 25 -20.54 -13.06 -7.76
C LEU A 25 -20.35 -11.87 -6.82
N LEU A 26 -21.34 -11.59 -5.96
CA LEU A 26 -21.31 -10.48 -5.01
C LEU A 26 -20.25 -10.66 -3.93
N PHE A 27 -19.95 -11.89 -3.53
CA PHE A 27 -18.88 -12.20 -2.58
C PHE A 27 -17.49 -12.02 -3.19
N ALA A 28 -17.29 -12.44 -4.44
CA ALA A 28 -16.00 -12.35 -5.13
C ALA A 28 -15.68 -10.95 -5.69
N ALA A 29 -16.67 -10.07 -5.78
CA ALA A 29 -16.50 -8.74 -6.36
C ALA A 29 -15.61 -7.84 -5.48
N SER A 30 -14.58 -7.25 -6.08
CA SER A 30 -13.72 -6.24 -5.42
C SER A 30 -14.39 -4.86 -5.31
N GLU A 31 -15.44 -4.62 -6.11
CA GLU A 31 -16.20 -3.38 -6.16
C GLU A 31 -17.71 -3.68 -6.17
N PRO A 32 -18.57 -2.74 -5.72
CA PRO A 32 -20.02 -2.91 -5.78
C PRO A 32 -20.51 -3.11 -7.21
N LEU A 33 -21.46 -4.04 -7.41
CA LEU A 33 -21.99 -4.39 -8.72
C LEU A 33 -23.37 -3.78 -8.94
N ASP A 34 -23.61 -3.16 -10.09
CA ASP A 34 -24.97 -2.82 -10.53
C ASP A 34 -25.73 -4.05 -11.03
N GLU A 35 -27.05 -3.94 -11.13
CA GLU A 35 -27.92 -5.05 -11.56
C GLU A 35 -27.61 -5.51 -12.97
N GLU A 36 -27.19 -4.61 -13.87
CA GLU A 36 -26.79 -4.94 -15.24
C GLU A 36 -25.55 -5.83 -15.26
N SER A 37 -24.54 -5.52 -14.44
CA SER A 37 -23.33 -6.33 -14.28
C SER A 37 -23.63 -7.71 -13.69
N ILE A 38 -24.63 -7.83 -12.83
CA ILE A 38 -25.07 -9.11 -12.26
C ILE A 38 -25.85 -9.91 -13.31
N ALA A 39 -26.78 -9.26 -14.02
CA ALA A 39 -27.57 -9.85 -15.10
C ALA A 39 -26.69 -10.46 -16.19
N ALA A 40 -25.65 -9.72 -16.62
CA ALA A 40 -24.72 -10.18 -17.65
C ALA A 40 -23.93 -11.45 -17.29
N ARG A 41 -23.97 -11.90 -16.03
CA ARG A 41 -23.26 -13.08 -15.53
C ARG A 41 -24.19 -14.17 -15.01
N LEU A 42 -25.48 -13.92 -14.99
CA LEU A 42 -26.52 -14.90 -14.70
C LEU A 42 -27.14 -15.41 -16.01
N PRO A 43 -27.87 -16.53 -15.99
CA PRO A 43 -28.66 -16.97 -17.14
C PRO A 43 -29.69 -15.91 -17.57
N ASP A 44 -29.98 -15.84 -18.87
CA ASP A 44 -30.83 -14.78 -19.46
C ASP A 44 -32.27 -14.76 -18.93
N ASP A 45 -32.75 -15.89 -18.39
CA ASP A 45 -34.07 -16.03 -17.78
C ASP A 45 -34.10 -15.69 -16.27
N ALA A 46 -32.97 -15.30 -15.69
CA ALA A 46 -32.89 -14.96 -14.28
C ALA A 46 -33.56 -13.60 -13.99
N ASP A 47 -34.58 -13.61 -13.11
CA ASP A 47 -35.10 -12.39 -12.50
C ASP A 47 -34.12 -11.89 -11.42
N VAL A 48 -33.21 -11.01 -11.83
CA VAL A 48 -32.16 -10.45 -10.96
C VAL A 48 -32.75 -9.72 -9.76
N ALA A 49 -33.87 -9.02 -9.93
CA ALA A 49 -34.51 -8.28 -8.85
C ALA A 49 -35.06 -9.24 -7.79
N ALA A 50 -35.73 -10.32 -8.22
CA ALA A 50 -36.22 -11.36 -7.30
C ALA A 50 -35.06 -12.09 -6.59
N VAL A 51 -33.99 -12.40 -7.32
CA VAL A 51 -32.78 -13.04 -6.76
C VAL A 51 -32.14 -12.16 -5.68
N LEU A 52 -31.97 -10.86 -5.94
CA LEU A 52 -31.40 -9.92 -4.97
C LEU A 52 -32.30 -9.74 -3.76
N ALA A 53 -33.63 -9.65 -3.96
CA ALA A 53 -34.59 -9.57 -2.87
C ALA A 53 -34.52 -10.80 -1.95
N GLN A 54 -34.37 -12.00 -2.52
CA GLN A 54 -34.18 -13.24 -1.76
C GLN A 54 -32.88 -13.20 -0.95
N LEU A 55 -31.76 -12.78 -1.57
CA LEU A 55 -30.48 -12.65 -0.87
C LEU A 55 -30.55 -11.65 0.28
N VAL A 56 -31.24 -10.52 0.10
CA VAL A 56 -31.46 -9.55 1.20
C VAL A 56 -32.20 -10.22 2.35
N ALA A 57 -33.28 -10.96 2.08
CA ALA A 57 -34.03 -11.66 3.11
C ALA A 57 -33.18 -12.72 3.83
N ASP A 58 -32.43 -13.54 3.09
CA ASP A 58 -31.60 -14.62 3.62
C ASP A 58 -30.45 -14.11 4.49
N TYR A 59 -29.91 -12.93 4.16
CA TYR A 59 -28.77 -12.32 4.82
C TYR A 59 -29.14 -11.30 5.90
N THR A 60 -30.39 -10.83 5.97
CA THR A 60 -30.86 -9.93 7.04
C THR A 60 -30.55 -10.43 8.46
N PRO A 61 -30.80 -11.71 8.82
CA PRO A 61 -30.52 -12.19 10.18
C PRO A 61 -29.04 -12.59 10.41
N ARG A 62 -28.15 -12.40 9.43
CA ARG A 62 -26.75 -12.86 9.48
C ARG A 62 -25.78 -11.71 9.82
N GLY A 63 -24.54 -12.07 10.16
CA GLY A 63 -23.48 -11.10 10.48
C GLY A 63 -22.90 -10.33 9.28
N ILE A 64 -23.29 -10.70 8.06
CA ILE A 64 -23.08 -9.91 6.84
C ILE A 64 -24.44 -9.70 6.17
N ASN A 65 -24.66 -8.52 5.61
CA ASN A 65 -25.90 -8.15 4.95
C ASN A 65 -25.60 -7.68 3.53
N LEU A 66 -26.48 -8.02 2.61
CA LEU A 66 -26.48 -7.47 1.26
C LEU A 66 -27.14 -6.08 1.30
N VAL A 67 -26.44 -5.05 0.83
CA VAL A 67 -26.93 -3.66 0.83
C VAL A 67 -26.81 -3.03 -0.54
N GLN A 68 -27.73 -2.11 -0.85
CA GLN A 68 -27.68 -1.28 -2.03
C GLN A 68 -27.17 0.12 -1.68
N VAL A 69 -26.13 0.59 -2.37
CA VAL A 69 -25.53 1.92 -2.20
C VAL A 69 -25.31 2.51 -3.58
N ALA A 70 -25.88 3.70 -3.84
CA ALA A 70 -25.76 4.40 -5.12
C ALA A 70 -26.13 3.53 -6.34
N GLY A 71 -27.19 2.71 -6.22
CA GLY A 71 -27.65 1.81 -7.28
C GLY A 71 -26.82 0.53 -7.46
N LYS A 72 -25.82 0.29 -6.60
CA LYS A 72 -24.95 -0.88 -6.65
C LYS A 72 -25.09 -1.74 -5.39
N TRP A 73 -24.89 -3.04 -5.55
CA TRP A 73 -25.04 -4.07 -4.54
C TRP A 73 -23.68 -4.56 -4.05
N GLN A 74 -23.56 -4.73 -2.74
CA GLN A 74 -22.37 -5.32 -2.11
C GLN A 74 -22.71 -5.92 -0.75
N PHE A 75 -21.92 -6.91 -0.31
CA PHE A 75 -21.96 -7.35 1.07
C PHE A 75 -21.26 -6.34 1.99
N ARG A 76 -21.84 -6.15 3.19
CA ARG A 76 -21.23 -5.41 4.30
C ARG A 76 -21.44 -6.17 5.59
N THR A 77 -20.61 -5.89 6.58
CA THR A 77 -20.80 -6.40 7.93
C THR A 77 -22.06 -5.80 8.55
N ALA A 78 -22.80 -6.61 9.30
CA ALA A 78 -24.01 -6.18 9.96
C ALA A 78 -23.73 -5.02 10.93
N ALA A 79 -24.61 -4.02 10.93
CA ALA A 79 -24.38 -2.75 11.60
C ALA A 79 -24.29 -2.89 13.13
N ASP A 80 -25.01 -3.86 13.70
CA ASP A 80 -25.00 -4.23 15.11
C ASP A 80 -23.67 -4.86 15.56
N LEU A 81 -22.94 -5.51 14.64
CA LEU A 81 -21.64 -6.13 14.90
C LEU A 81 -20.44 -5.19 14.71
N ARG A 82 -20.67 -3.91 14.39
CA ARG A 82 -19.60 -2.91 14.15
C ARG A 82 -18.54 -2.86 15.25
N HIS A 83 -18.98 -2.93 16.51
CA HIS A 83 -18.13 -2.87 17.69
C HIS A 83 -17.05 -3.97 17.76
N LEU A 84 -17.27 -5.12 17.10
CA LEU A 84 -16.27 -6.19 17.02
C LEU A 84 -15.13 -5.86 16.05
N LEU A 85 -15.43 -5.07 15.02
CA LEU A 85 -14.54 -4.79 13.88
C LEU A 85 -13.68 -3.55 14.09
N GLU A 86 -14.10 -2.63 14.96
CA GLU A 86 -13.37 -1.40 15.29
C GLU A 86 -11.97 -1.67 15.86
N ARG A 87 -11.71 -2.85 16.43
CA ARG A 87 -10.39 -3.22 16.99
C ARG A 87 -9.36 -3.67 15.95
N HIS A 88 -9.75 -3.83 14.68
CA HIS A 88 -8.91 -4.48 13.66
C HIS A 88 -8.69 -3.66 12.39
N ILE A 89 -8.89 -2.34 12.45
CA ILE A 89 -8.42 -1.44 11.39
C ILE A 89 -7.17 -0.74 11.90
N SER A 90 -6.08 -1.50 12.08
CA SER A 90 -4.76 -0.89 11.97
C SER A 90 -4.69 -0.39 10.53
N GLN A 91 -4.94 0.91 10.37
CA GLN A 91 -4.79 1.67 9.14
C GLN A 91 -3.64 1.05 8.34
N VAL A 92 -3.93 0.39 7.21
CA VAL A 92 -2.91 -0.18 6.33
C VAL A 92 -2.14 1.02 5.80
N ARG A 93 -1.15 1.48 6.58
CA ARG A 93 -0.24 2.53 6.16
C ARG A 93 0.49 1.91 4.98
N ARG A 94 0.16 2.39 3.78
CA ARG A 94 0.91 2.05 2.58
C ARG A 94 2.38 2.25 2.89
N MET A 95 3.17 1.20 2.74
CA MET A 95 4.61 1.28 2.98
C MET A 95 5.19 2.37 2.08
N SER A 96 6.05 3.20 2.65
CA SER A 96 6.77 4.19 1.87
C SER A 96 7.66 3.48 0.84
N ARG A 97 7.95 4.14 -0.27
CA ARG A 97 8.89 3.62 -1.28
C ARG A 97 10.21 3.17 -0.66
N ALA A 98 10.74 3.95 0.29
CA ALA A 98 11.98 3.60 1.00
C ALA A 98 11.85 2.31 1.82
N ALA A 99 10.69 2.03 2.43
CA ALA A 99 10.45 0.78 3.14
C ALA A 99 10.36 -0.41 2.17
N VAL A 100 9.70 -0.25 1.03
CA VAL A 100 9.61 -1.30 -0.01
C VAL A 100 11.00 -1.62 -0.59
N GLU A 101 11.80 -0.60 -0.91
CA GLU A 101 13.19 -0.78 -1.36
C GLU A 101 14.04 -1.50 -0.31
N THR A 102 13.88 -1.13 0.97
CA THR A 102 14.59 -1.77 2.08
C THR A 102 14.19 -3.24 2.22
N LEU A 103 12.90 -3.56 2.13
CA LEU A 103 12.39 -4.92 2.19
C LEU A 103 12.99 -5.78 1.07
N ALA A 104 13.02 -5.26 -0.15
CA ALA A 104 13.61 -5.97 -1.29
C ALA A 104 15.07 -6.32 -1.03
N ILE A 105 15.87 -5.36 -0.54
CA ILE A 105 17.28 -5.63 -0.23
C ILE A 105 17.42 -6.71 0.84
N VAL A 106 16.62 -6.66 1.90
CA VAL A 106 16.64 -7.71 2.93
C VAL A 106 16.27 -9.07 2.33
N ALA A 107 15.21 -9.14 1.52
CA ALA A 107 14.75 -10.39 0.92
C ALA A 107 15.81 -11.04 0.02
N TYR A 108 16.48 -10.27 -0.85
CA TYR A 108 17.45 -10.79 -1.82
C TYR A 108 18.87 -10.96 -1.26
N HIS A 109 19.26 -10.23 -0.20
CA HIS A 109 20.63 -10.23 0.31
C HIS A 109 20.79 -10.79 1.73
N GLN A 110 19.71 -11.22 2.39
CA GLN A 110 19.78 -11.73 3.76
C GLN A 110 20.82 -12.85 3.94
N PRO A 111 21.50 -12.92 5.11
CA PRO A 111 21.39 -12.00 6.24
C PRO A 111 22.22 -10.71 6.06
N VAL A 112 21.57 -9.55 6.19
CA VAL A 112 22.18 -8.21 6.00
C VAL A 112 22.19 -7.36 7.26
N THR A 113 23.17 -6.48 7.40
CA THR A 113 23.21 -5.45 8.44
C THR A 113 22.58 -4.15 7.94
N ARG A 114 22.28 -3.21 8.86
CA ARG A 114 21.85 -1.86 8.49
C ARG A 114 22.84 -1.18 7.53
N ALA A 115 24.13 -1.31 7.79
CA ALA A 115 25.18 -0.73 6.95
C ALA A 115 25.16 -1.34 5.54
N ASP A 116 25.04 -2.67 5.42
CA ASP A 116 24.97 -3.32 4.09
C ASP A 116 23.75 -2.80 3.29
N ILE A 117 22.62 -2.56 3.94
CA ILE A 117 21.44 -2.01 3.28
C ILE A 117 21.70 -0.58 2.80
N GLU A 118 22.31 0.28 3.63
CA GLU A 118 22.65 1.66 3.26
C GLU A 118 23.65 1.69 2.10
N ASP A 119 24.64 0.80 2.12
CA ASP A 119 25.65 0.65 1.07
C ASP A 119 25.00 0.25 -0.26
N ILE A 120 24.06 -0.71 -0.26
CA ILE A 120 23.33 -1.14 -1.47
C ILE A 120 22.40 -0.03 -1.98
N ARG A 121 21.75 0.74 -1.08
CA ARG A 121 20.88 1.85 -1.48
C ARG A 121 21.64 3.09 -1.95
N GLY A 122 22.91 3.23 -1.56
CA GLY A 122 23.72 4.43 -1.80
C GLY A 122 23.26 5.67 -1.01
N VAL A 123 22.31 5.50 -0.09
CA VAL A 123 21.77 6.58 0.76
C VAL A 123 21.44 6.02 2.14
N SER A 124 21.55 6.87 3.17
CA SER A 124 21.19 6.50 4.54
C SER A 124 19.73 6.05 4.63
N LEU A 125 19.48 5.05 5.47
CA LEU A 125 18.12 4.58 5.75
C LEU A 125 17.39 5.66 6.56
N SER A 126 16.17 6.00 6.13
CA SER A 126 15.31 6.83 6.96
C SER A 126 15.09 6.14 8.31
N LYS A 127 15.00 6.91 9.41
CA LYS A 127 14.92 6.35 10.77
C LYS A 127 13.80 5.32 10.93
N GLY A 128 12.67 5.48 10.22
CA GLY A 128 11.51 4.60 10.35
C GLY A 128 11.38 3.48 9.32
N SER A 129 12.18 3.44 8.25
CA SER A 129 11.98 2.43 7.18
C SER A 129 12.12 0.99 7.69
N LEU A 130 13.16 0.73 8.48
CA LEU A 130 13.41 -0.61 9.04
C LEU A 130 12.48 -0.91 10.22
N GLU A 131 12.11 0.10 10.99
CA GLU A 131 11.20 -0.03 12.13
C GLU A 131 9.80 -0.45 11.68
N VAL A 132 9.25 0.19 10.64
CA VAL A 132 7.96 -0.19 10.05
C VAL A 132 7.96 -1.64 9.54
N LEU A 133 9.10 -2.13 9.01
CA LEU A 133 9.23 -3.51 8.54
C LEU A 133 9.30 -4.52 9.70
N LEU A 134 9.94 -4.14 10.80
CA LEU A 134 9.99 -4.92 12.04
C LEU A 134 8.60 -4.95 12.72
N GLU A 135 7.90 -3.82 12.78
CA GLU A 135 6.54 -3.71 13.31
C GLU A 135 5.53 -4.52 12.49
N ALA A 136 5.66 -4.50 11.15
CA ALA A 136 4.85 -5.33 10.26
C ALA A 136 5.19 -6.83 10.37
N GLY A 137 6.27 -7.18 11.06
CA GLY A 137 6.71 -8.56 11.24
C GLY A 137 7.30 -9.18 9.97
N TRP A 138 7.54 -8.42 8.90
CA TRP A 138 8.10 -8.93 7.63
C TRP A 138 9.62 -9.08 7.67
N VAL A 139 10.29 -8.31 8.52
CA VAL A 139 11.72 -8.41 8.78
C VAL A 139 11.94 -8.72 10.26
N ILE A 140 12.92 -9.57 10.56
CA ILE A 140 13.29 -10.00 11.91
C ILE A 140 14.82 -9.94 12.11
N PRO A 141 15.29 -9.73 13.36
CA PRO A 141 16.70 -9.88 13.68
C PRO A 141 17.17 -11.35 13.58
N LYS A 142 18.26 -11.59 12.85
CA LYS A 142 18.90 -12.91 12.66
C LYS A 142 20.31 -12.95 13.25
N GLY A 143 20.42 -12.56 14.52
CA GLY A 143 21.68 -12.56 15.26
C GLY A 143 22.58 -11.35 14.98
N ARG A 144 23.89 -11.50 15.20
CA ARG A 144 24.89 -10.43 15.08
C ARG A 144 26.12 -10.90 14.30
N ARG A 145 26.67 -10.03 13.45
CA ARG A 145 27.89 -10.33 12.68
C ARG A 145 29.11 -10.36 13.61
N LYS A 146 30.05 -11.28 13.38
CA LYS A 146 31.29 -11.44 14.17
C LYS A 146 32.40 -10.48 13.71
N THR A 147 32.08 -9.19 13.64
CA THR A 147 33.00 -8.10 13.26
C THR A 147 33.05 -7.05 14.38
N PRO A 148 34.03 -6.12 14.38
CA PRO A 148 34.03 -4.99 15.31
C PRO A 148 32.68 -4.25 15.30
N GLY A 149 32.17 -3.89 16.48
CA GLY A 149 30.83 -3.30 16.65
C GLY A 149 29.67 -4.31 16.69
N LYS A 150 29.87 -5.56 16.26
CA LYS A 150 28.88 -6.66 16.27
C LYS A 150 27.47 -6.23 15.80
N PRO A 151 27.33 -5.67 14.58
CA PRO A 151 26.06 -5.15 14.10
C PRO A 151 25.00 -6.26 13.99
N VAL A 152 23.74 -5.87 14.19
CA VAL A 152 22.57 -6.76 14.06
C VAL A 152 22.39 -7.14 12.59
N LEU A 153 22.12 -8.43 12.37
CA LEU A 153 21.72 -8.97 11.07
C LEU A 153 20.20 -9.03 10.99
N TYR A 154 19.66 -8.80 9.81
CA TYR A 154 18.24 -8.82 9.50
C TYR A 154 17.96 -9.84 8.40
N ALA A 155 16.79 -10.46 8.48
CA ALA A 155 16.25 -11.39 7.50
C ALA A 155 14.73 -11.24 7.44
N THR A 156 14.12 -11.78 6.40
CA THR A 156 12.67 -11.95 6.28
C THR A 156 12.15 -13.03 7.23
N SER A 157 10.87 -12.95 7.55
CA SER A 157 10.15 -13.90 8.43
C SER A 157 9.26 -14.85 7.64
N ASP A 158 8.66 -15.82 8.33
CA ASP A 158 7.64 -16.69 7.73
C ASP A 158 6.37 -15.88 7.35
N THR A 159 6.03 -14.85 8.12
CA THR A 159 4.92 -13.93 7.80
C THR A 159 5.14 -13.19 6.48
N PHE A 160 6.40 -12.93 6.10
CA PHE A 160 6.71 -12.40 4.77
C PHE A 160 6.37 -13.43 3.68
N LEU A 161 6.76 -14.70 3.85
CA LEU A 161 6.45 -15.76 2.89
C LEU A 161 4.94 -15.94 2.71
N GLU A 162 4.18 -15.97 3.81
CA GLU A 162 2.72 -16.04 3.78
C GLU A 162 2.09 -14.85 3.04
N HIS A 163 2.58 -13.63 3.28
CA HIS A 163 2.04 -12.42 2.66
C HIS A 163 2.28 -12.38 1.14
N PHE A 164 3.43 -12.86 0.68
CA PHE A 164 3.81 -12.88 -0.74
C PHE A 164 3.45 -14.20 -1.44
N GLY A 165 2.85 -15.16 -0.74
CA GLY A 165 2.44 -16.45 -1.29
C GLY A 165 3.61 -17.33 -1.75
N LEU A 166 4.74 -17.26 -1.04
CA LEU A 166 5.96 -18.01 -1.34
C LEU A 166 6.04 -19.24 -0.42
N GLU A 167 6.47 -20.40 -0.95
CA GLU A 167 6.75 -21.58 -0.10
C GLU A 167 8.12 -21.45 0.57
N SER A 168 9.06 -20.77 -0.10
CA SER A 168 10.44 -20.62 0.33
C SER A 168 11.09 -19.35 -0.22
N MET A 169 12.22 -18.95 0.38
CA MET A 169 13.01 -17.82 -0.11
C MET A 169 13.62 -18.06 -1.51
N THR A 170 13.68 -19.31 -1.96
CA THR A 170 14.15 -19.66 -3.32
C THR A 170 13.11 -19.40 -4.40
N ASP A 171 11.85 -19.20 -4.02
CA ASP A 171 10.75 -18.91 -4.95
C ASP A 171 10.66 -17.41 -5.29
N LEU A 172 11.56 -16.59 -4.75
CA LEU A 172 11.68 -15.20 -5.15
C LEU A 172 12.10 -15.13 -6.63
N PRO A 173 11.39 -14.35 -7.46
CA PRO A 173 11.71 -14.24 -8.87
C PRO A 173 13.16 -13.78 -9.04
N GLY A 174 13.88 -14.40 -9.97
CA GLY A 174 15.26 -14.03 -10.25
C GLY A 174 15.36 -12.57 -10.70
N LEU A 175 16.49 -11.92 -10.42
CA LEU A 175 16.82 -10.58 -10.96
C LEU A 175 16.68 -10.52 -12.50
N ASP A 176 16.89 -11.64 -13.18
CA ASP A 176 16.76 -11.74 -14.64
C ASP A 176 15.31 -11.95 -15.11
N GLU A 177 14.44 -12.54 -14.27
CA GLU A 177 13.00 -12.66 -14.54
C GLU A 177 12.25 -11.34 -14.33
N LEU A 178 12.71 -10.49 -13.39
CA LEU A 178 12.22 -9.12 -13.19
C LEU A 178 12.58 -8.17 -14.35
N LYS A 179 13.69 -8.42 -15.05
CA LYS A 179 14.04 -7.71 -16.29
C LYS A 179 13.16 -8.18 -17.46
N ALA A 180 12.89 -9.49 -17.55
CA ALA A 180 12.06 -10.09 -18.58
C ALA A 180 10.57 -9.67 -18.50
N THR A 181 10.08 -9.37 -17.29
CA THR A 181 8.71 -8.88 -17.04
C THR A 181 8.54 -7.36 -17.20
N GLY A 182 9.61 -6.63 -17.55
CA GLY A 182 9.53 -5.18 -17.79
C GLY A 182 9.42 -4.31 -16.51
N MET A 183 9.51 -4.89 -15.31
CA MET A 183 9.37 -4.17 -14.05
C MET A 183 10.57 -3.28 -13.67
N LEU A 184 11.70 -3.40 -14.40
CA LEU A 184 12.94 -2.66 -14.16
C LEU A 184 13.21 -1.53 -15.18
N GLN A 185 12.22 -1.07 -15.94
CA GLN A 185 12.39 0.09 -16.82
C GLN A 185 12.53 1.38 -16.00
N ARG A 186 13.78 1.67 -15.63
CA ARG A 186 14.23 2.96 -15.13
C ARG A 186 14.45 3.89 -16.32
N GLU A 187 13.43 4.62 -16.71
CA GLU A 187 13.62 5.89 -17.42
C GLU A 187 13.26 7.04 -16.48
N PRO A 188 14.23 7.87 -16.03
CA PRO A 188 13.86 9.19 -15.55
C PRO A 188 13.27 9.97 -16.73
N PRO A 189 12.22 10.80 -16.52
CA PRO A 189 11.75 11.68 -17.59
C PRO A 189 12.90 12.62 -17.96
N MET A 190 13.37 12.51 -19.20
CA MET A 190 14.25 13.51 -19.79
C MET A 190 13.49 14.84 -19.80
N PRO A 191 14.06 15.95 -19.31
CA PRO A 191 13.50 17.25 -19.62
C PRO A 191 13.70 17.46 -21.12
N THR A 192 12.60 17.55 -21.87
CA THR A 192 12.62 17.95 -23.27
C THR A 192 13.16 19.36 -23.37
N ALA A 193 14.45 19.47 -23.66
CA ALA A 193 15.06 20.65 -24.23
C ALA A 193 15.18 20.43 -25.74
N LEU A 194 14.35 21.15 -26.51
CA LEU A 194 14.68 21.81 -27.78
C LEU A 194 13.60 22.89 -27.95
N GLU A 195 13.87 24.20 -27.78
CA GLU A 195 14.54 25.09 -28.75
C GLU A 195 13.57 25.44 -29.90
N GLN A 196 13.30 26.68 -30.33
CA GLN A 196 13.65 28.07 -30.02
C GLN A 196 12.77 28.93 -30.96
N ALA A 197 12.80 30.25 -30.76
CA ALA A 197 12.57 31.31 -31.78
C ALA A 197 11.14 31.85 -32.01
N SER A 198 10.93 33.09 -31.53
CA SER A 198 10.33 34.27 -32.21
C SER A 198 10.30 35.40 -31.15
N GLY A 199 11.32 36.29 -31.05
CA GLY A 199 11.34 37.65 -31.64
C GLY A 199 10.40 38.61 -30.87
N GLU A 200 10.71 39.83 -30.40
CA GLU A 200 11.76 40.86 -30.56
C GLU A 200 11.66 41.74 -29.27
N GLY A 201 12.74 42.24 -28.66
CA GLY A 201 13.31 43.57 -28.89
C GLY A 201 12.98 44.56 -27.76
N GLN A 202 13.98 45.08 -27.04
CA GLN A 202 14.30 46.51 -26.83
C GLN A 202 15.38 46.68 -25.75
N GLU A 203 16.27 47.63 -26.02
CA GLU A 203 17.52 48.02 -25.37
C GLU A 203 17.39 48.61 -23.96
N GLY A 204 18.54 48.77 -23.28
CA GLY A 204 18.70 49.81 -22.26
C GLY A 204 19.78 49.55 -21.21
N ASP A 205 21.02 49.90 -21.55
CA ASP A 205 22.07 50.55 -20.74
C ASP A 205 22.42 50.09 -19.31
N GLU A 206 23.67 49.62 -19.21
CA GLU A 206 24.82 50.18 -18.45
C GLU A 206 24.68 50.69 -17.00
N ASP A 207 25.84 50.61 -16.32
CA ASP A 207 26.24 51.13 -15.01
C ASP A 207 25.81 50.32 -13.77
N ASP A 208 26.67 50.06 -12.78
CA ASP A 208 28.05 50.47 -12.54
C ASP A 208 28.61 49.62 -11.38
N SER A 209 29.94 49.56 -11.34
CA SER A 209 30.84 49.41 -10.20
C SER A 209 30.81 48.16 -9.31
N ASP A 210 31.87 47.37 -9.52
CA ASP A 210 32.73 46.80 -8.47
C ASP A 210 32.84 47.72 -7.25
N LEU A 211 32.96 47.15 -6.05
CA LEU A 211 34.05 47.51 -5.12
C LEU A 211 34.11 46.56 -3.92
N ASP A 212 35.35 46.24 -3.59
CA ASP A 212 35.87 45.29 -2.65
C ASP A 212 35.64 45.59 -1.15
N GLU A 213 35.94 44.54 -0.38
CA GLU A 213 36.71 44.57 0.88
C GLU A 213 36.13 45.19 2.17
N ASP A 214 35.91 44.26 3.10
CA ASP A 214 36.68 44.12 4.35
C ASP A 214 36.01 44.46 5.69
N SER A 215 36.35 43.57 6.63
CA SER A 215 36.47 43.64 8.08
C SER A 215 35.35 44.24 8.95
N SER A 216 34.88 43.41 9.87
CA SER A 216 35.00 43.76 11.30
C SER A 216 35.10 42.50 12.17
N GLU A 217 36.14 42.53 13.01
CA GLU A 217 36.47 41.59 14.07
C GLU A 217 35.54 41.72 15.28
N ASP A 218 35.70 40.73 16.16
CA ASP A 218 35.61 40.81 17.63
C ASP A 218 34.25 40.56 18.30
N SER A 219 34.15 39.43 19.01
CA SER A 219 34.32 39.45 20.48
C SER A 219 34.19 38.04 21.05
N GLY A 220 35.23 37.61 21.78
CA GLY A 220 35.28 36.34 22.49
C GLY A 220 34.58 36.37 23.85
N ALA A 221 34.38 35.16 24.40
CA ALA A 221 34.45 34.91 25.83
C ALA A 221 34.66 33.42 26.07
N GLU A 222 35.91 33.05 26.34
CA GLU A 222 36.25 31.87 27.12
C GLU A 222 35.73 32.04 28.56
N THR A 223 35.29 30.96 29.20
CA THR A 223 35.76 30.62 30.55
C THR A 223 35.55 29.13 30.79
N SER A 224 36.67 28.45 30.90
CA SER A 224 36.90 27.24 31.67
C SER A 224 36.43 27.41 33.12
N ASP A 225 35.95 26.35 33.76
CA ASP A 225 36.72 25.66 34.81
C ASP A 225 36.07 24.33 35.22
N SER A 226 36.83 23.56 35.97
CA SER A 226 36.97 22.12 35.93
C SER A 226 36.30 21.43 37.13
N VAL A 227 35.79 20.22 36.86
CA VAL A 227 35.97 18.96 37.63
C VAL A 227 35.93 19.00 39.16
N VAL A 228 34.97 18.28 39.76
CA VAL A 228 35.22 17.34 40.88
C VAL A 228 34.22 16.15 40.83
N PRO A 229 34.66 14.87 40.86
CA PRO A 229 33.78 13.73 41.08
C PRO A 229 33.73 13.33 42.56
N ILE A 230 32.53 13.09 43.10
CA ILE A 230 32.32 12.56 44.46
C ILE A 230 32.05 11.04 44.38
N LYS A 231 32.86 10.26 45.10
CA LYS A 231 32.71 8.81 45.31
C LYS A 231 31.54 8.50 46.27
N PRO A 232 30.87 7.33 46.16
CA PRO A 232 29.84 6.93 47.10
C PRO A 232 30.42 6.23 48.35
N ARG A 233 29.75 6.42 49.50
CA ARG A 233 29.80 5.57 50.68
C ARG A 233 28.37 5.17 51.03
N GLY A 234 28.11 3.87 51.16
CA GLY A 234 26.83 3.28 51.50
C GLY A 234 26.73 1.89 50.91
#